data_AF-Q8H7E5-F1
#
_entry.id   AF-Q8H7E5-F1
#
_cell.length_a   1.000
_cell.length_b   1.000
_cell.length_c   1.000
_cell.angle_alpha   90.00
_cell.angle_beta   90.00
_cell.angle_gamma   90.00
#
_symmetry.space_group_name_H-M   'P 1'
#
loop_
_entity.id
_entity.type
_entity.pdbx_description
1 polymer ?
#
loop_
_entity_poly.entity_id
_entity_poly.type
_entity_poly.pdbx_seq_one_letter_code
_entity_poly.pdbx_strand_id
1 'polypeptide(L)'
;MGKKWIVFFAYLLLSSFFISSSSAGITKESPLPIGQTLSSSNGFYELGFFNFNNSQNQYVGIWFKGIIPRVVVWVANREKPVTDSTANLAISNNGSLLLFNGKHGVAWSSGEALVSNGSRAELSDTGNLIV
;
A
#
# COMPACT_ATOMS: atom_id res chain seq x y z
N MET A 1 -31.18 39.60 -2.58
CA MET A 1 -31.10 38.30 -1.88
C MET A 1 -30.17 37.26 -2.53
N GLY A 2 -29.58 37.49 -3.73
CA GLY A 2 -28.78 36.48 -4.45
C GLY A 2 -27.26 36.42 -4.17
N LYS A 3 -26.65 37.50 -3.65
CA LYS A 3 -25.18 37.55 -3.46
C LYS A 3 -24.67 36.62 -2.33
N LYS A 4 -25.49 36.36 -1.31
CA LYS A 4 -25.13 35.49 -0.17
C LYS A 4 -25.01 34.02 -0.59
N TRP A 5 -25.83 33.57 -1.53
CA TRP A 5 -25.82 32.19 -2.03
C TRP A 5 -24.56 31.89 -2.85
N ILE A 6 -24.10 32.85 -3.67
CA ILE A 6 -22.86 32.74 -4.46
C ILE A 6 -21.62 32.64 -3.57
N VAL A 7 -21.54 33.45 -2.50
CA VAL A 7 -20.40 33.40 -1.57
C VAL A 7 -20.39 32.09 -0.77
N PHE A 8 -21.57 31.59 -0.38
CA PHE A 8 -21.71 30.30 0.31
C PHE A 8 -21.30 29.12 -0.59
N PHE A 9 -21.69 29.15 -1.88
CA PHE A 9 -21.31 28.14 -2.86
C PHE A 9 -19.80 28.16 -3.15
N ALA A 10 -19.19 29.34 -3.24
CA ALA A 10 -17.75 29.49 -3.40
C ALA A 10 -16.98 28.97 -2.18
N TYR A 11 -17.49 29.17 -0.96
CA TYR A 11 -16.89 28.63 0.28
C TYR A 11 -16.96 27.10 0.34
N LEU A 12 -18.06 26.48 -0.12
CA LEU A 12 -18.20 25.03 -0.24
C LEU A 12 -17.25 24.43 -1.29
N LEU A 13 -16.99 25.14 -2.39
CA LEU A 13 -16.02 24.72 -3.42
C LEU A 13 -14.56 24.92 -2.99
N LEU A 14 -14.27 25.89 -2.12
CA LEU A 14 -12.95 26.09 -1.54
C LEU A 14 -12.64 25.07 -0.43
N SER A 15 -13.65 24.61 0.33
CA SER A 15 -13.42 23.62 1.40
C SER A 15 -13.17 22.22 0.85
N SER A 16 -13.72 21.87 -0.31
CA SER A 16 -13.46 20.60 -1.00
C SER A 16 -12.06 20.52 -1.62
N PHE A 17 -11.32 21.65 -1.70
CA PHE A 17 -9.93 21.67 -2.16
C PHE A 17 -8.92 21.26 -1.08
N PHE A 18 -9.35 21.10 0.18
CA PHE A 18 -8.53 20.57 1.26
C PHE A 18 -8.79 19.08 1.46
N ILE A 19 -8.72 18.28 0.39
CA ILE A 19 -8.48 16.85 0.56
C ILE A 19 -6.99 16.74 0.85
N SER A 20 -6.62 16.67 2.13
CA SER A 20 -5.28 16.30 2.54
C SER A 20 -4.94 14.98 1.86
N SER A 21 -4.05 15.01 0.87
CA SER A 21 -3.42 13.82 0.35
C SER A 21 -2.51 13.28 1.45
N SER A 22 -3.06 12.49 2.36
CA SER A 22 -2.22 11.57 3.13
C SER A 22 -1.47 10.73 2.11
N SER A 23 -0.14 10.79 2.12
CA SER A 23 0.65 9.71 1.54
C SER A 23 0.11 8.44 2.19
N ALA A 24 -0.58 7.59 1.42
CA ALA A 24 -1.08 6.35 1.94
C ALA A 24 0.15 5.52 2.28
N GLY A 25 0.30 5.12 3.53
CA GLY A 25 1.42 4.30 3.98
C GLY A 25 0.87 3.05 4.66
N ILE A 26 1.65 1.98 4.63
CA ILE A 26 1.30 0.76 5.36
C ILE A 26 1.75 0.96 6.79
N THR A 27 0.83 0.87 7.74
CA THR A 27 1.14 0.91 9.16
C THR A 27 0.66 -0.36 9.84
N LYS A 28 0.85 -0.45 11.16
CA LYS A 28 0.28 -1.52 11.96
C LYS A 28 -1.25 -1.46 11.97
N GLU A 29 -1.80 -0.24 12.07
CA GLU A 29 -3.22 0.04 12.16
C GLU A 29 -3.91 0.06 10.78
N SER A 30 -3.13 0.30 9.72
CA SER A 30 -3.57 0.29 8.32
C SER A 30 -2.72 -0.68 7.50
N PRO A 31 -2.94 -2.00 7.67
CA PRO A 31 -2.26 -3.01 6.85
C PRO A 31 -2.79 -2.97 5.41
N LEU A 32 -1.98 -3.43 4.45
CA LEU A 32 -2.37 -3.59 3.06
C LEU A 32 -2.88 -5.02 2.83
N PRO A 33 -4.21 -5.25 2.64
CA PRO A 33 -4.75 -6.57 2.37
C PRO A 33 -4.67 -6.93 0.88
N ILE A 34 -4.94 -8.20 0.56
CA ILE A 34 -5.22 -8.64 -0.83
C ILE A 34 -6.33 -7.78 -1.43
N GLY A 35 -6.13 -7.33 -2.68
CA GLY A 35 -7.09 -6.54 -3.44
C GLY A 35 -6.94 -5.02 -3.28
N GLN A 36 -6.09 -4.56 -2.36
CA GLN A 36 -5.69 -3.16 -2.26
C GLN A 36 -4.27 -2.96 -2.77
N THR A 37 -3.95 -1.72 -3.15
CA THR A 37 -2.62 -1.34 -3.64
C THR A 37 -2.14 -0.05 -2.98
N LEU A 38 -0.82 0.10 -2.94
CA LEU A 38 -0.12 1.32 -2.56
C LEU A 38 0.54 1.90 -3.82
N SER A 39 0.26 3.15 -4.15
CA SER A 39 0.87 3.85 -5.29
C SER A 39 1.94 4.84 -4.84
N SER A 40 2.98 5.02 -5.65
CA SER A 40 3.90 6.14 -5.49
C SER A 40 3.18 7.47 -5.75
N SER A 41 3.68 8.57 -5.17
CA SER A 41 3.04 9.89 -5.29
C SER A 41 2.98 10.38 -6.73
N ASN A 42 4.01 10.07 -7.54
CA ASN A 42 4.04 10.36 -8.97
C ASN A 42 3.18 9.41 -9.83
N GLY A 43 2.60 8.36 -9.24
CA GLY A 43 1.72 7.41 -9.93
C GLY A 43 2.41 6.44 -10.89
N PHE A 44 3.74 6.35 -10.91
CA PHE A 44 4.47 5.43 -11.80
C PHE A 44 4.56 4.00 -11.26
N TYR A 45 4.72 3.83 -9.95
CA TYR A 45 4.89 2.55 -9.31
C TYR A 45 3.68 2.19 -8.45
N GLU A 46 3.38 0.91 -8.39
CA GLU A 46 2.31 0.37 -7.57
C GLU A 46 2.77 -0.93 -6.90
N LEU A 47 2.48 -1.06 -5.61
CA LEU A 47 2.75 -2.20 -4.76
C LEU A 47 1.43 -2.88 -4.39
N GLY A 48 1.41 -4.20 -4.37
CA GLY A 48 0.30 -4.95 -3.82
C GLY A 48 0.39 -6.44 -4.09
N PHE A 49 -0.75 -7.12 -3.91
CA PHE A 49 -0.88 -8.55 -4.13
C PHE A 49 -1.19 -8.88 -5.59
N PHE A 50 -0.63 -9.98 -6.07
CA PHE A 50 -0.91 -10.51 -7.40
C PHE A 50 -0.69 -12.02 -7.45
N ASN A 51 -1.31 -12.67 -8.44
CA ASN A 51 -1.11 -14.08 -8.73
C ASN A 51 -0.69 -14.28 -10.19
N PHE A 52 -0.05 -15.42 -10.46
CA PHE A 52 0.24 -15.85 -11.82
C PHE A 52 -0.84 -16.86 -12.26
N ASN A 53 -1.33 -16.73 -13.50
CA ASN A 53 -2.20 -17.71 -14.17
C ASN A 53 -3.44 -18.15 -13.36
N ASN A 54 -4.11 -17.21 -12.67
CA ASN A 54 -5.28 -17.50 -11.83
C ASN A 54 -5.04 -18.57 -10.75
N SER A 55 -3.80 -18.76 -10.31
CA SER A 55 -3.50 -19.63 -9.16
C SER A 55 -3.96 -18.98 -7.84
N GLN A 56 -4.12 -19.80 -6.80
CA GLN A 56 -4.37 -19.33 -5.44
C GLN A 56 -3.13 -18.72 -4.78
N ASN A 57 -1.95 -18.89 -5.40
CA ASN A 57 -0.68 -18.39 -4.90
C ASN A 57 -0.61 -16.87 -5.07
N GLN A 58 -0.56 -16.17 -3.95
CA GLN A 58 -0.43 -14.72 -3.87
C GLN A 58 1.03 -14.33 -3.58
N TYR A 59 1.47 -13.34 -4.32
CA TYR A 59 2.77 -12.70 -4.20
C TYR A 59 2.58 -11.21 -3.94
N VAL A 60 3.45 -10.63 -3.13
CA VAL A 60 3.57 -9.18 -2.98
C VAL A 60 4.67 -8.71 -3.91
N GLY A 61 4.38 -7.71 -4.74
CA GLY A 61 5.35 -7.17 -5.68
C GLY A 61 5.08 -5.73 -6.05
N ILE A 62 6.07 -5.15 -6.73
CA ILE A 62 6.02 -3.80 -7.28
C ILE A 62 5.96 -3.90 -8.81
N TRP A 63 5.12 -3.10 -9.44
CA TRP A 63 4.96 -3.03 -10.89
C TRP A 63 4.77 -1.60 -11.39
N PHE A 64 4.89 -1.42 -12.71
CA PHE A 64 4.53 -0.15 -13.36
C PHE A 64 3.01 0.01 -13.42
N LYS A 65 2.49 1.09 -12.84
CA LYS A 65 1.06 1.37 -12.79
C LYS A 65 0.50 1.65 -14.19
N GLY A 66 -0.66 1.09 -14.50
CA GLY A 66 -1.36 1.32 -15.77
C GLY A 66 -0.80 0.58 -16.99
N ILE A 67 0.27 -0.21 -16.83
CA ILE A 67 0.85 -1.01 -17.93
C ILE A 67 0.18 -2.39 -18.01
N ILE A 68 -0.27 -2.76 -19.21
CA ILE A 68 -0.92 -4.05 -19.51
C ILE A 68 -0.19 -4.71 -20.71
N PRO A 69 0.25 -5.98 -20.61
CA PRO A 69 0.19 -6.84 -19.42
C PRO A 69 1.07 -6.31 -18.27
N ARG A 70 0.73 -6.65 -17.03
CA ARG A 70 1.41 -6.16 -15.83
C ARG A 70 2.90 -6.53 -15.86
N VAL A 71 3.76 -5.52 -15.75
CA VAL A 71 5.22 -5.69 -15.68
C VAL A 71 5.69 -5.56 -14.24
N VAL A 72 5.98 -6.70 -13.61
CA VAL A 72 6.45 -6.79 -12.22
C VAL A 72 7.96 -6.61 -12.18
N VAL A 73 8.45 -5.64 -11.41
CA VAL A 73 9.88 -5.31 -11.29
C VAL A 73 10.52 -5.87 -10.03
N TRP A 74 9.72 -6.18 -9.01
CA TRP A 74 10.20 -6.74 -7.74
C TRP A 74 9.14 -7.62 -7.07
N VAL A 75 9.56 -8.66 -6.34
CA VAL A 75 8.67 -9.60 -5.63
C VAL A 75 9.27 -9.93 -4.26
N ALA A 76 8.51 -9.73 -3.19
CA ALA A 76 8.95 -9.95 -1.81
C ALA A 76 9.10 -11.43 -1.48
N ASN A 77 8.00 -12.18 -1.62
CA ASN A 77 7.87 -13.57 -1.19
C ASN A 77 7.98 -14.55 -2.37
N ARG A 78 9.00 -14.37 -3.20
CA ARG A 78 9.20 -15.15 -4.44
C ARG A 78 9.33 -16.65 -4.18
N GLU A 79 9.95 -17.03 -3.06
CA GLU A 79 10.23 -18.42 -2.69
C GLU A 79 9.07 -19.07 -1.94
N LYS A 80 8.22 -18.27 -1.28
CA LYS A 80 7.14 -18.76 -0.40
C LYS A 80 5.84 -17.97 -0.61
N PRO A 81 5.01 -18.34 -1.60
CA PRO A 81 3.72 -17.71 -1.82
C PRO A 81 2.78 -17.89 -0.61
N VAL A 82 1.83 -16.97 -0.47
CA VAL A 82 0.74 -17.07 0.51
C VAL A 82 -0.55 -17.48 -0.20
N THR A 83 -1.44 -18.18 0.50
CA THR A 83 -2.67 -18.73 -0.08
C THR A 83 -3.92 -18.36 0.72
N ASP A 84 -3.76 -17.84 1.93
CA ASP A 84 -4.85 -17.38 2.76
C ASP A 84 -5.41 -16.05 2.22
N SER A 85 -6.73 -15.97 2.05
CA SER A 85 -7.41 -14.77 1.55
C SER A 85 -7.35 -13.58 2.51
N THR A 86 -7.01 -13.82 3.77
CA THR A 86 -6.83 -12.80 4.81
C THR A 86 -5.37 -12.33 4.93
N ALA A 87 -4.50 -12.77 4.03
CA ALA A 87 -3.11 -12.32 3.98
C ALA A 87 -3.01 -10.79 3.81
N ASN A 88 -2.03 -10.20 4.48
CA ASN A 88 -1.81 -8.77 4.46
C ASN A 88 -0.33 -8.42 4.72
N LEU A 89 0.05 -7.22 4.27
CA LEU A 89 1.35 -6.62 4.53
C LEU A 89 1.16 -5.55 5.63
N ALA A 90 1.93 -5.61 6.71
CA ALA A 90 1.75 -4.72 7.86
C ALA A 90 3.07 -4.42 8.56
N ILE A 91 3.14 -3.27 9.23
CA ILE A 91 4.25 -2.96 10.13
C ILE A 91 4.03 -3.67 11.47
N SER A 92 5.06 -4.36 11.97
CA SER A 92 5.06 -4.97 13.30
C SER A 92 5.45 -3.98 14.39
N ASN A 93 5.26 -4.39 15.64
CA ASN A 93 5.57 -3.57 16.83
C ASN A 93 7.04 -3.13 16.91
N ASN A 94 7.96 -3.87 16.28
CA ASN A 94 9.39 -3.54 16.21
C ASN A 94 9.75 -2.67 14.99
N GLY A 95 8.78 -2.29 14.15
CA GLY A 95 9.01 -1.47 12.96
C GLY A 95 9.36 -2.27 11.69
N SER A 96 9.41 -3.60 11.75
CA SER A 96 9.64 -4.42 10.55
C SER A 96 8.40 -4.50 9.66
N LEU A 97 8.58 -4.62 8.34
CA LEU A 97 7.49 -4.91 7.42
C LEU A 97 7.31 -6.42 7.29
N LEU A 98 6.12 -6.92 7.63
CA LEU A 98 5.80 -8.33 7.66
C LEU A 98 4.68 -8.67 6.67
N LEU A 99 4.83 -9.80 5.99
CA LEU A 99 3.76 -10.45 5.24
C LEU A 99 3.14 -11.56 6.09
N PHE A 100 1.88 -11.37 6.50
CA PHE A 100 1.10 -12.38 7.22
C PHE A 100 0.31 -13.25 6.22
N ASN A 101 0.35 -14.57 6.40
CA ASN A 101 -0.47 -15.54 5.66
C ASN A 101 -1.70 -15.93 6.50
N GLY A 102 -2.52 -14.94 6.83
CA GLY A 102 -3.69 -15.12 7.70
C GLY A 102 -3.32 -15.76 9.05
N LYS A 103 -3.96 -16.88 9.39
CA LYS A 103 -3.70 -17.60 10.65
C LYS A 103 -2.43 -18.47 10.62
N HIS A 104 -1.77 -18.60 9.47
CA HIS A 104 -0.58 -19.43 9.29
C HIS A 104 0.73 -18.70 9.69
N GLY A 105 0.64 -17.47 10.19
CA GLY A 105 1.78 -16.70 10.69
C GLY A 105 2.51 -15.90 9.59
N VAL A 106 3.78 -15.57 9.86
CA VAL A 106 4.60 -14.72 8.99
C VAL A 106 5.22 -15.53 7.85
N ALA A 107 4.97 -15.11 6.61
CA ALA A 107 5.52 -15.75 5.41
C ALA A 107 6.80 -15.06 4.90
N TRP A 108 6.95 -13.76 5.15
CA TRP A 108 8.11 -12.95 4.75
C TRP A 108 8.30 -11.75 5.68
N SER A 109 9.54 -11.26 5.82
CA SER A 109 9.92 -10.11 6.65
C SER A 109 11.02 -9.29 5.98
N SER A 110 11.01 -7.97 6.17
CA SER A 110 12.10 -7.07 5.76
C SER A 110 13.36 -7.18 6.63
N GLY A 111 13.33 -7.97 7.70
CA GLY A 111 14.43 -8.11 8.67
C GLY A 111 14.21 -7.33 9.96
N GLU A 112 15.20 -7.30 10.85
CA GLU A 112 15.10 -6.65 12.16
C GLU A 112 15.16 -5.13 12.06
N ALA A 113 14.15 -4.46 12.62
CA ALA A 113 14.15 -3.02 12.86
C ALA A 113 14.24 -2.78 14.38
N LEU A 114 15.05 -1.78 14.77
CA LEU A 114 15.43 -1.54 16.18
C LEU A 114 14.73 -0.31 16.80
N VAL A 115 13.87 0.44 16.07
CA VAL A 115 13.26 1.68 16.59
C VAL A 115 11.85 2.01 16.05
N SER A 116 10.99 2.34 17.03
CA SER A 116 9.84 3.28 17.07
C SER A 116 8.40 2.83 16.78
N ASN A 117 7.56 3.20 17.76
CA ASN A 117 6.15 3.47 17.61
C ASN A 117 5.92 4.48 16.46
N GLY A 118 5.06 4.14 15.51
CA GLY A 118 4.71 5.02 14.39
C GLY A 118 5.49 4.78 13.09
N SER A 119 6.24 3.68 12.99
CA SER A 119 6.85 3.23 11.73
C SER A 119 5.79 2.99 10.64
N ARG A 120 6.13 3.29 9.39
CA ARG A 120 5.24 3.17 8.22
C ARG A 120 6.03 2.74 6.99
N ALA A 121 5.45 1.94 6.11
CA ALA A 121 6.04 1.69 4.80
C ALA A 121 5.44 2.61 3.73
N GLU A 122 6.27 3.23 2.91
CA GLU A 122 5.87 4.09 1.80
C GLU A 122 6.55 3.66 0.49
N LEU A 123 5.84 3.79 -0.63
CA LEU A 123 6.38 3.53 -1.97
C LEU A 123 6.84 4.85 -2.58
N SER A 124 8.16 5.02 -2.70
CA SER A 124 8.75 6.23 -3.26
C SER A 124 8.55 6.36 -4.77
N ASP A 125 8.73 7.57 -5.27
CA ASP A 125 8.64 7.92 -6.70
C ASP A 125 9.70 7.23 -7.57
N THR A 126 10.76 6.70 -6.98
CA THR A 126 11.78 5.90 -7.67
C THR A 126 11.49 4.40 -7.64
N GLY A 127 10.37 3.97 -7.05
CA GLY A 127 9.96 2.57 -6.94
C GLY A 127 10.61 1.81 -5.78
N ASN A 128 11.28 2.50 -4.85
CA ASN A 128 11.78 1.89 -3.62
C ASN A 128 10.67 1.84 -2.58
N LEU A 129 10.48 0.67 -1.95
CA LEU A 129 9.67 0.50 -0.75
C LEU A 129 10.55 0.78 0.48
N ILE A 130 10.19 1.82 1.23
CA ILE A 130 10.96 2.32 2.37
C ILE A 130 10.10 2.16 3.63
N VAL A 131 10.72 1.79 4.74
CA VAL A 131 10.12 1.65 6.08
C VAL A 131 10.78 2.61 7.04
#